data_AF-A0A0F4YEL3-F1
#
_entry.id   AF-A0A0F4YEL3-F1
#
_cell.length_a   1.000
_cell.length_b   1.000
_cell.length_c   1.000
_cell.angle_alpha   90.00
_cell.angle_beta   90.00
_cell.angle_gamma   90.00
#
_symmetry.space_group_name_H-M   'P 1'
#
loop_
_entity.id
_entity.type
_entity.pdbx_description
1 polymer ?
#
loop_
_entity_poly.entity_id
_entity_poly.type
_entity_poly.pdbx_seq_one_letter_code
_entity_poly.pdbx_strand_id
1 'polypeptide(L)'
;MATPEAEVEGVARVDEKSSSDPEKVYSLEKGPQDDVKTGQSPELLPDYENSSDVVGSADDLVTHVIQVEDDPSIYPWTFRMLFLDLLPQVICVSQVFLTVIAYVLGEGMAYAIPRRGWIGRLLNPGPFNAKEHAAIALMASAASQSALATEALAVQQLYYGGYPSHAAGVFITLSSQLIGYGIAGLLRDIIVRPTKMLWPMTLPISSLLESLHKNKQQSKARLKV
;
A
#
# COMPACT_ATOMS: atom_id res chain seq x y z
N MET A 1 -7.92 -51.36 59.78
CA MET A 1 -8.27 -52.15 58.59
C MET A 1 -8.46 -51.15 57.46
N ALA A 2 -7.42 -50.62 56.80
CA ALA A 2 -6.21 -51.20 56.19
C ALA A 2 -6.38 -51.39 54.66
N THR A 3 -5.63 -50.58 53.90
CA THR A 3 -4.92 -50.81 52.60
C THR A 3 -5.31 -51.98 51.68
N PRO A 4 -5.14 -51.88 50.34
CA PRO A 4 -4.13 -51.09 49.59
C PRO A 4 -4.78 -50.17 48.50
N GLU A 5 -4.16 -49.59 47.45
CA GLU A 5 -2.90 -49.79 46.67
C GLU A 5 -2.23 -48.43 46.34
N ALA A 6 -0.90 -48.31 46.46
CA ALA A 6 0.14 -48.31 45.39
C ALA A 6 0.01 -47.16 44.34
N GLU A 7 0.90 -46.16 44.31
CA GLU A 7 2.22 -46.09 43.61
C GLU A 7 2.10 -46.13 42.07
N VAL A 8 2.76 -45.29 41.25
CA VAL A 8 3.86 -44.30 41.41
C VAL A 8 3.40 -42.95 40.72
N GLU A 9 4.13 -41.87 40.35
CA GLU A 9 5.54 -41.41 40.32
C GLU A 9 5.61 -39.85 40.27
N GLY A 10 6.82 -39.26 40.36
CA GLY A 10 7.26 -38.35 39.28
C GLY A 10 6.95 -36.84 39.30
N VAL A 11 7.06 -36.13 40.43
CA VAL A 11 7.06 -34.64 40.41
C VAL A 11 8.48 -34.06 40.37
N ALA A 12 8.80 -33.31 39.32
CA ALA A 12 9.98 -32.43 39.24
C ALA A 12 9.55 -30.96 39.17
N ARG A 13 10.28 -30.07 39.86
CA ARG A 13 9.95 -28.64 39.98
C ARG A 13 10.49 -27.83 38.80
N VAL A 14 9.77 -26.76 38.45
CA VAL A 14 10.33 -25.61 37.75
C VAL A 14 10.86 -24.65 38.82
N ASP A 15 12.17 -24.52 38.95
CA ASP A 15 12.80 -23.55 39.84
C ASP A 15 13.15 -22.27 39.06
N GLU A 16 12.57 -21.14 39.47
CA GLU A 16 12.71 -19.85 38.80
C GLU A 16 13.85 -19.02 39.39
N LYS A 17 14.94 -18.80 38.63
CA LYS A 17 15.83 -17.65 38.88
C LYS A 17 16.78 -17.27 37.72
N SER A 18 16.45 -16.13 37.10
CA SER A 18 17.36 -15.01 36.77
C SER A 18 18.84 -15.32 36.44
N SER A 19 19.21 -15.14 35.17
CA SER A 19 20.22 -14.11 34.82
C SER A 19 20.02 -13.61 33.38
N SER A 20 20.29 -12.32 33.15
CA SER A 20 20.17 -11.65 31.85
C SER A 20 21.53 -11.51 31.17
N ASP A 21 21.65 -11.87 29.88
CA ASP A 21 22.76 -11.40 29.04
C ASP A 21 22.43 -11.52 27.53
N PRO A 22 22.37 -10.43 26.73
CA PRO A 22 21.91 -10.48 25.34
C PRO A 22 23.01 -10.67 24.28
N GLU A 23 24.30 -10.59 24.61
CA GLU A 23 25.37 -10.47 23.58
C GLU A 23 25.69 -11.76 22.79
N LYS A 24 25.25 -12.95 23.24
CA LYS A 24 25.72 -14.24 22.70
C LYS A 24 25.11 -14.72 21.39
N VAL A 25 24.30 -13.92 20.69
CA VAL A 25 23.63 -14.33 19.45
C VAL A 25 24.44 -13.97 18.18
N TYR A 26 25.37 -13.02 18.25
CA TYR A 26 26.11 -12.52 17.09
C TYR A 26 27.47 -13.21 16.89
N SER A 27 27.46 -14.48 16.47
CA SER A 27 28.64 -15.16 15.94
C SER A 27 28.24 -16.32 15.01
N LEU A 28 28.24 -16.04 13.71
CA LEU A 28 28.24 -17.05 12.65
C LEU A 28 29.44 -16.78 11.72
N GLU A 29 29.93 -17.85 11.10
CA GLU A 29 31.33 -17.95 10.67
C GLU A 29 31.63 -17.24 9.34
N LYS A 30 32.89 -16.80 9.17
CA LYS A 30 33.39 -16.32 7.87
C LYS A 30 33.81 -17.50 6.99
N GLY A 31 33.10 -17.70 5.89
CA GLY A 31 33.64 -18.39 4.71
C GLY A 31 34.74 -17.56 4.01
N PRO A 32 35.52 -18.17 3.09
CA PRO A 32 36.64 -17.51 2.42
C PRO A 32 36.21 -16.40 1.44
N GLN A 33 37.18 -15.59 1.06
CA GLN A 33 37.01 -14.35 0.30
C GLN A 33 37.87 -14.41 -0.98
N ASP A 34 37.21 -14.62 -2.13
CA ASP A 34 37.83 -14.67 -3.47
C ASP A 34 37.52 -13.41 -4.30
N ASP A 35 38.16 -13.27 -5.47
CA ASP A 35 38.64 -11.97 -5.96
C ASP A 35 37.77 -11.15 -6.92
N VAL A 36 38.09 -9.85 -6.97
CA VAL A 36 37.51 -8.79 -7.82
C VAL A 36 37.65 -9.06 -9.33
N LYS A 37 36.55 -8.91 -10.09
CA LYS A 37 36.60 -8.40 -11.49
C LYS A 37 35.47 -7.41 -11.79
N THR A 38 35.83 -6.39 -12.56
CA THR A 38 34.99 -5.25 -12.93
C THR A 38 34.18 -5.51 -14.21
N GLY A 39 32.94 -5.02 -14.26
CA GLY A 39 32.45 -4.37 -15.49
C GLY A 39 31.50 -5.12 -16.41
N GLN A 40 30.33 -5.53 -15.92
CA GLN A 40 29.10 -5.58 -16.74
C GLN A 40 27.91 -5.28 -15.82
N SER A 41 26.98 -4.41 -16.22
CA SER A 41 25.74 -4.19 -15.46
C SER A 41 24.74 -5.28 -15.86
N PRO A 42 24.27 -6.15 -14.95
CA PRO A 42 23.29 -7.16 -15.31
C PRO A 42 21.90 -6.52 -15.42
N GLU A 43 21.14 -6.91 -16.43
CA GLU A 43 19.73 -6.55 -16.59
C GLU A 43 18.90 -7.39 -15.61
N LEU A 44 18.86 -6.96 -14.34
CA LEU A 44 18.29 -7.69 -13.21
C LEU A 44 16.76 -7.79 -13.29
N LEU A 45 16.29 -8.75 -14.08
CA LEU A 45 15.02 -9.41 -13.83
C LEU A 45 15.14 -10.24 -12.55
N PRO A 46 14.27 -10.07 -11.54
CA PRO A 46 14.11 -11.07 -10.49
C PRO A 46 13.39 -12.29 -11.09
N ASP A 47 14.10 -13.41 -11.25
CA ASP A 47 13.55 -14.66 -11.77
C ASP A 47 12.52 -15.24 -10.80
N TYR A 48 11.24 -15.04 -11.13
CA TYR A 48 10.09 -15.30 -10.26
C TYR A 48 9.76 -16.79 -10.03
N GLU A 49 10.66 -17.71 -10.39
CA GLU A 49 10.46 -19.17 -10.33
C GLU A 49 11.49 -19.93 -9.48
N ASN A 50 12.54 -19.29 -8.93
CA ASN A 50 13.51 -20.02 -8.09
C ASN A 50 14.27 -19.19 -7.03
N SER A 51 13.57 -18.76 -5.98
CA SER A 51 14.19 -18.62 -4.66
C SER A 51 13.26 -19.15 -3.57
N SER A 52 13.66 -20.25 -2.92
CA SER A 52 12.99 -20.79 -1.72
C SER A 52 13.52 -20.14 -0.44
N ASP A 53 13.89 -18.86 -0.51
CA ASP A 53 14.41 -18.12 0.62
C ASP A 53 13.28 -17.80 1.59
N VAL A 54 13.42 -18.26 2.84
CA VAL A 54 12.41 -18.05 3.87
C VAL A 54 12.51 -16.60 4.34
N VAL A 55 11.59 -15.77 3.83
CA VAL A 55 11.50 -14.33 4.09
C VAL A 55 11.40 -14.04 5.60
N GLY A 56 12.56 -13.88 6.24
CA GLY A 56 12.70 -13.83 7.70
C GLY A 56 12.60 -12.43 8.30
N SER A 57 12.53 -11.39 7.47
CA SER A 57 12.52 -9.99 7.89
C SER A 57 11.49 -9.17 7.10
N ALA A 58 10.91 -8.16 7.74
CA ALA A 58 9.99 -7.23 7.09
C ALA A 58 10.67 -6.44 5.95
N ASP A 59 11.93 -6.07 6.13
CA ASP A 59 12.73 -5.30 5.16
C ASP A 59 12.89 -6.06 3.83
N ASP A 60 13.08 -7.39 3.93
CA ASP A 60 13.23 -8.34 2.82
C ASP A 60 11.88 -8.52 2.08
N LEU A 61 10.80 -8.71 2.83
CA LEU A 61 9.44 -8.83 2.29
C LEU A 61 9.02 -7.60 1.48
N VAL A 62 9.36 -6.39 1.93
CA VAL A 62 9.07 -5.16 1.17
C VAL A 62 9.90 -5.08 -0.11
N THR A 63 11.20 -5.39 -0.03
CA THR A 63 12.13 -5.33 -1.17
C THR A 63 11.79 -6.35 -2.26
N HIS A 64 11.27 -7.52 -1.89
CA HIS A 64 10.87 -8.57 -2.85
C HIS A 64 9.49 -8.29 -3.50
N VAL A 65 8.57 -7.62 -2.80
CA VAL A 65 7.16 -7.48 -3.23
C VAL A 65 6.87 -6.16 -3.99
N ILE A 66 7.73 -5.14 -3.85
CA ILE A 66 7.49 -3.80 -4.41
C ILE A 66 8.77 -3.22 -5.03
N GLN A 67 8.68 -2.65 -6.24
CA GLN A 67 9.78 -1.89 -6.86
C GLN A 67 10.20 -0.68 -6.00
N VAL A 68 11.51 -0.52 -5.78
CA VAL A 68 12.07 0.59 -4.99
C VAL A 68 12.22 1.87 -5.85
N GLU A 69 12.44 1.70 -7.15
CA GLU A 69 12.69 2.77 -8.11
C GLU A 69 11.39 3.34 -8.72
N ASP A 70 11.21 4.66 -8.57
CA ASP A 70 10.15 5.43 -9.25
C ASP A 70 10.75 6.34 -10.35
N ASP A 71 10.11 6.39 -11.53
CA ASP A 71 10.54 7.25 -12.64
C ASP A 71 10.04 8.70 -12.43
N PRO A 72 10.91 9.68 -12.10
CA PRO A 72 10.48 11.04 -11.79
C PRO A 72 9.96 11.82 -13.01
N SER A 73 10.11 11.31 -14.24
CA SER A 73 9.66 11.99 -15.47
C SER A 73 8.15 11.87 -15.72
N ILE A 74 7.48 10.89 -15.10
CA ILE A 74 6.06 10.61 -15.30
C ILE A 74 5.20 11.51 -14.40
N TYR A 75 4.31 12.30 -15.01
CA TYR A 75 3.37 13.15 -14.29
C TYR A 75 2.20 12.35 -13.68
N PRO A 76 1.90 12.47 -12.37
CA PRO A 76 0.72 11.85 -11.75
C PRO A 76 -0.58 12.63 -12.03
N TRP A 77 -0.49 13.95 -12.21
CA TRP A 77 -1.64 14.84 -12.38
C TRP A 77 -2.06 14.90 -13.85
N THR A 78 -3.17 14.24 -14.20
CA THR A 78 -3.80 14.37 -15.53
C THR A 78 -5.29 14.66 -15.41
N PHE A 79 -5.89 15.11 -16.52
CA PHE A 79 -7.35 15.22 -16.64
C PHE A 79 -8.06 13.88 -16.36
N ARG A 80 -7.43 12.74 -16.67
CA ARG A 80 -8.03 11.41 -16.47
C ARG A 80 -8.22 11.08 -14.99
N MET A 81 -7.20 11.39 -14.18
CA MET A 81 -7.27 11.29 -12.72
C MET A 81 -8.41 12.15 -12.19
N LEU A 82 -8.34 13.47 -12.41
CA LEU A 82 -9.31 14.45 -11.88
C LEU A 82 -10.77 14.19 -12.32
N PHE A 83 -10.98 13.63 -13.51
CA PHE A 83 -12.32 13.29 -13.99
C PHE A 83 -12.89 12.03 -13.32
N LEU A 84 -12.07 11.00 -13.10
CA LEU A 84 -12.50 9.77 -12.43
C LEU A 84 -12.70 9.98 -10.93
N ASP A 85 -11.87 10.80 -10.29
CA ASP A 85 -11.97 11.17 -8.87
C ASP A 85 -13.23 12.00 -8.54
N LEU A 86 -13.82 12.66 -9.55
CA LEU A 86 -15.05 13.45 -9.41
C LEU A 86 -16.33 12.59 -9.52
N LEU A 87 -16.22 11.29 -9.83
CA LEU A 87 -17.37 10.39 -9.91
C LEU A 87 -17.90 10.06 -8.51
N PRO A 88 -19.20 10.29 -8.21
CA PRO A 88 -19.73 10.12 -6.87
C PRO A 88 -19.87 8.64 -6.49
N GLN A 89 -19.03 8.18 -5.58
CA GLN A 89 -19.17 6.89 -4.91
C GLN A 89 -19.94 7.07 -3.59
N VAL A 90 -20.99 6.26 -3.38
CA VAL A 90 -21.87 6.34 -2.19
C VAL A 90 -21.95 5.03 -1.40
N ILE A 91 -21.06 4.08 -1.68
CA ILE A 91 -21.03 2.74 -1.09
C ILE A 91 -19.59 2.43 -0.64
N CYS A 92 -19.44 1.83 0.54
CA CYS A 92 -18.15 1.32 1.00
C CYS A 92 -17.76 0.08 0.18
N VAL A 93 -16.65 0.13 -0.56
CA VAL A 93 -16.22 -0.93 -1.48
C VAL A 93 -14.75 -1.27 -1.26
N SER A 94 -14.38 -2.54 -1.45
CA SER A 94 -13.00 -3.01 -1.29
C SER A 94 -12.02 -2.25 -2.20
N GLN A 95 -10.94 -1.73 -1.61
CA GLN A 95 -9.89 -0.98 -2.31
C GLN A 95 -9.25 -1.76 -3.47
N VAL A 96 -9.19 -3.10 -3.38
CA VAL A 96 -8.73 -3.98 -4.47
C VAL A 96 -9.67 -3.89 -5.69
N PHE A 97 -10.98 -3.91 -5.46
CA PHE A 97 -11.99 -3.79 -6.52
C PHE A 97 -11.99 -2.38 -7.14
N LEU A 98 -11.85 -1.33 -6.31
CA LEU A 98 -11.69 0.04 -6.78
C LEU A 98 -10.43 0.19 -7.65
N THR A 99 -9.33 -0.44 -7.25
CA THR A 99 -8.09 -0.49 -8.06
C THR A 99 -8.35 -1.15 -9.41
N VAL A 100 -9.00 -2.33 -9.47
CA VAL A 100 -9.27 -3.01 -10.75
C VAL A 100 -10.20 -2.18 -11.65
N ILE A 101 -11.28 -1.59 -11.12
CA ILE A 101 -12.18 -0.74 -11.92
C ILE A 101 -11.49 0.55 -12.39
N ALA A 102 -10.70 1.20 -11.54
CA ALA A 102 -9.94 2.40 -11.91
C ALA A 102 -8.97 2.14 -13.08
N TYR A 103 -8.43 0.92 -13.20
CA TYR A 103 -7.63 0.54 -14.37
C TYR A 103 -8.47 0.39 -15.64
N VAL A 104 -9.60 -0.32 -15.56
CA VAL A 104 -10.49 -0.53 -16.72
C VAL A 104 -11.05 0.79 -17.24
N LEU A 105 -11.49 1.69 -16.34
CA LEU A 105 -11.98 3.02 -16.70
C LEU A 105 -10.83 3.94 -17.16
N GLY A 106 -9.68 3.91 -16.49
CA GLY A 106 -8.51 4.73 -16.83
C GLY A 106 -7.92 4.40 -18.21
N GLU A 107 -7.73 3.12 -18.51
CA GLU A 107 -7.27 2.67 -19.83
C GLU A 107 -8.36 2.88 -20.90
N GLY A 108 -9.63 2.54 -20.60
CA GLY A 108 -10.76 2.79 -21.51
C GLY A 108 -10.87 4.27 -21.90
N MET A 109 -10.71 5.19 -20.95
CA MET A 109 -10.70 6.62 -21.22
C MET A 109 -9.41 7.10 -21.88
N ALA A 110 -8.26 6.44 -21.64
CA ALA A 110 -7.02 6.69 -22.37
C ALA A 110 -7.06 6.25 -23.86
N TYR A 111 -8.01 5.39 -24.25
CA TYR A 111 -8.38 5.11 -25.63
C TYR A 111 -9.48 6.06 -26.16
N ALA A 112 -10.48 6.41 -25.34
CA ALA A 112 -11.61 7.24 -25.77
C ALA A 112 -11.24 8.72 -26.02
N ILE A 113 -10.33 9.30 -25.22
CA ILE A 113 -9.93 10.71 -25.41
C ILE A 113 -8.97 10.84 -26.61
N PRO A 114 -9.28 11.65 -27.65
CA PRO A 114 -8.41 11.78 -28.82
C PRO A 114 -7.04 12.41 -28.50
N ARG A 115 -5.95 11.73 -28.88
CA ARG A 115 -4.56 12.22 -28.68
C ARG A 115 -4.07 13.23 -29.74
N ARG A 116 -4.92 13.63 -30.68
CA ARG A 116 -4.55 14.47 -31.84
C ARG A 116 -4.96 15.93 -31.63
N GLY A 117 -4.08 16.86 -31.99
CA GLY A 117 -4.26 18.30 -31.75
C GLY A 117 -3.72 18.77 -30.39
N TRP A 118 -3.67 20.09 -30.20
CA TRP A 118 -3.12 20.72 -28.98
C TRP A 118 -3.90 20.34 -27.72
N ILE A 119 -5.24 20.43 -27.78
CA ILE A 119 -6.14 20.03 -26.70
C ILE A 119 -6.02 18.51 -26.42
N GLY A 120 -5.94 17.68 -27.46
CA GLY A 120 -5.77 16.23 -27.31
C GLY A 120 -4.47 15.83 -26.60
N ARG A 121 -3.37 16.56 -26.86
CA ARG A 121 -2.09 16.38 -26.15
C ARG A 121 -2.14 16.86 -24.69
N LEU A 122 -2.98 17.84 -24.37
CA LEU A 122 -3.17 18.34 -23.00
C LEU A 122 -4.07 17.41 -22.16
N LEU A 123 -5.13 16.87 -22.74
CA LEU A 123 -6.08 15.97 -22.06
C LEU A 123 -5.59 14.51 -21.99
N ASN A 124 -4.82 14.05 -22.98
CA ASN A 124 -4.32 12.68 -23.08
C ASN A 124 -2.81 12.68 -23.47
N PRO A 125 -1.92 13.13 -22.56
CA PRO A 125 -0.50 13.34 -22.87
C PRO A 125 0.30 12.06 -23.14
N GLY A 126 -0.18 10.91 -22.66
CA GLY A 126 0.50 9.61 -22.80
C GLY A 126 -0.45 8.42 -22.61
N PRO A 127 0.05 7.17 -22.56
CA PRO A 127 -0.75 6.03 -22.10
C PRO A 127 -1.24 6.23 -20.66
N PHE A 128 -2.15 5.39 -20.18
CA PHE A 128 -2.47 5.34 -18.74
C PHE A 128 -1.23 4.85 -17.97
N ASN A 129 -0.88 5.56 -16.89
CA ASN A 129 0.35 5.39 -16.12
C ASN A 129 0.06 4.88 -14.70
N ALA A 130 0.99 4.12 -14.13
CA ALA A 130 0.87 3.59 -12.77
C ALA A 130 0.65 4.69 -11.71
N LYS A 131 1.23 5.88 -11.89
CA LYS A 131 1.06 7.02 -10.98
C LYS A 131 -0.35 7.62 -11.00
N GLU A 132 -0.93 7.77 -12.20
CA GLU A 132 -2.32 8.22 -12.35
C GLU A 132 -3.25 7.18 -11.71
N HIS A 133 -2.99 5.89 -11.93
CA HIS A 133 -3.78 4.82 -11.34
C HIS A 133 -3.67 4.75 -9.82
N ALA A 134 -2.47 4.90 -9.27
CA ALA A 134 -2.23 4.98 -7.82
C ALA A 134 -3.01 6.14 -7.19
N ALA A 135 -2.97 7.32 -7.83
CA ALA A 135 -3.71 8.50 -7.38
C ALA A 135 -5.23 8.24 -7.39
N ILE A 136 -5.78 7.72 -8.49
CA ILE A 136 -7.22 7.39 -8.58
C ILE A 136 -7.62 6.34 -7.54
N ALA A 137 -6.84 5.27 -7.36
CA ALA A 137 -7.15 4.22 -6.40
C ALA A 137 -7.13 4.75 -4.95
N LEU A 138 -6.19 5.64 -4.62
CA LEU A 138 -6.11 6.31 -3.33
C LEU A 138 -7.29 7.26 -3.10
N MET A 139 -7.62 8.10 -4.09
CA MET A 139 -8.73 9.06 -4.04
C MET A 139 -10.09 8.34 -3.95
N ALA A 140 -10.31 7.27 -4.72
CA ALA A 140 -11.49 6.43 -4.62
C ALA A 140 -11.58 5.73 -3.24
N SER A 141 -10.47 5.27 -2.68
CA SER A 141 -10.47 4.67 -1.32
C SER A 141 -10.80 5.69 -0.23
N ALA A 142 -10.38 6.96 -0.38
CA ALA A 142 -10.74 8.04 0.52
C ALA A 142 -12.21 8.47 0.38
N ALA A 143 -12.71 8.58 -0.86
CA ALA A 143 -14.12 8.88 -1.15
C ALA A 143 -15.07 7.75 -0.72
N SER A 144 -14.59 6.50 -0.66
CA SER A 144 -15.33 5.34 -0.17
C SER A 144 -15.61 5.35 1.33
N GLN A 145 -15.01 6.27 2.10
CA GLN A 145 -15.13 6.31 3.57
C GLN A 145 -15.93 7.53 4.04
N SER A 146 -16.90 7.28 4.92
CA SER A 146 -17.71 8.33 5.54
C SER A 146 -16.86 9.27 6.40
N ALA A 147 -17.19 10.57 6.38
CA ALA A 147 -16.54 11.56 7.21
C ALA A 147 -17.20 11.63 8.59
N LEU A 148 -16.47 11.25 9.64
CA LEU A 148 -16.93 11.20 11.03
C LEU A 148 -17.58 12.53 11.51
N ALA A 149 -17.10 13.68 11.02
CA ALA A 149 -17.73 14.97 11.30
C ALA A 149 -19.18 15.07 10.79
N THR A 150 -19.50 14.47 9.63
CA THR A 150 -20.86 14.41 9.07
C THR A 150 -21.76 13.50 9.91
N GLU A 151 -21.23 12.39 10.42
CA GLU A 151 -21.95 11.48 11.33
C GLU A 151 -22.26 12.17 12.66
N ALA A 152 -21.29 12.89 13.24
CA ALA A 152 -21.48 13.68 14.45
C ALA A 152 -22.55 14.79 14.26
N LEU A 153 -22.56 15.46 13.11
CA LEU A 153 -23.58 16.46 12.76
C LEU A 153 -24.97 15.84 12.60
N ALA A 154 -25.08 14.63 12.02
CA ALA A 154 -26.34 13.90 11.91
C ALA A 154 -26.87 13.45 13.29
N VAL A 155 -26.00 12.97 14.17
CA VAL A 155 -26.32 12.66 15.57
C VAL A 155 -26.79 13.92 16.31
N GLN A 156 -26.13 15.06 16.12
CA GLN A 156 -26.53 16.33 16.74
C GLN A 156 -27.93 16.78 16.27
N GLN A 157 -28.24 16.64 14.98
CA GLN A 157 -29.56 16.94 14.43
C GLN A 157 -30.63 16.00 14.99
N LEU A 158 -30.34 14.69 15.09
CA LEU A 158 -31.30 13.67 15.51
C LEU A 158 -31.64 13.72 17.00
N TYR A 159 -30.64 13.91 17.88
CA TYR A 159 -30.83 13.82 19.34
C TYR A 159 -30.97 15.17 20.04
N TYR A 160 -30.43 16.25 19.46
CA TYR A 160 -30.41 17.59 20.10
C TYR A 160 -31.20 18.64 19.30
N GLY A 161 -31.79 18.28 18.16
CA GLY A 161 -32.67 19.13 17.35
C GLY A 161 -32.00 20.36 16.70
N GLY A 162 -30.68 20.52 16.89
CA GLY A 162 -29.92 21.68 16.42
C GLY A 162 -28.89 21.30 15.36
N TYR A 163 -29.20 21.58 14.10
CA TYR A 163 -28.21 21.54 13.01
C TYR A 163 -27.58 22.95 12.87
N PRO A 164 -26.24 23.08 12.72
CA PRO A 164 -25.63 24.36 12.37
C PRO A 164 -26.07 24.79 10.96
N SER A 165 -25.76 26.02 10.52
CA SER A 165 -26.07 26.41 9.14
C SER A 165 -25.36 25.46 8.14
N HIS A 166 -26.00 25.13 7.02
CA HIS A 166 -25.45 24.17 6.04
C HIS A 166 -24.01 24.51 5.62
N ALA A 167 -23.70 25.81 5.47
CA ALA A 167 -22.35 26.28 5.20
C ALA A 167 -21.37 25.97 6.35
N ALA A 168 -21.77 26.21 7.60
CA ALA A 168 -20.97 25.85 8.77
C ALA A 168 -20.76 24.34 8.90
N GLY A 169 -21.77 23.51 8.57
CA GLY A 169 -21.63 22.06 8.50
C GLY A 169 -20.53 21.64 7.51
N VAL A 170 -20.53 22.21 6.31
CA VAL A 170 -19.48 21.98 5.30
C VAL A 170 -18.10 22.43 5.79
N PHE A 171 -17.99 23.62 6.41
CA PHE A 171 -16.71 24.11 6.94
C PHE A 171 -16.19 23.29 8.13
N ILE A 172 -17.07 22.77 8.99
CA ILE A 172 -16.71 21.86 10.09
C ILE A 172 -16.16 20.54 9.53
N THR A 173 -16.86 19.91 8.58
CA THR A 173 -16.38 18.67 7.95
C THR A 173 -15.06 18.90 7.19
N LEU A 174 -14.94 19.98 6.41
CA LEU A 174 -13.73 20.31 5.66
C LEU A 174 -12.52 20.57 6.58
N SER A 175 -12.69 21.38 7.63
CA SER A 175 -11.60 21.68 8.58
C SER A 175 -11.16 20.45 9.37
N SER A 176 -12.09 19.57 9.75
CA SER A 176 -11.77 18.29 10.40
C SER A 176 -10.85 17.42 9.52
N GLN A 177 -11.17 17.26 8.24
CA GLN A 177 -10.34 16.47 7.31
C GLN A 177 -9.00 17.15 7.02
N LEU A 178 -8.96 18.48 6.85
CA LEU A 178 -7.72 19.23 6.64
C LEU A 178 -6.75 19.11 7.82
N ILE A 179 -7.26 19.10 9.07
CA ILE A 179 -6.45 18.87 10.27
C ILE A 179 -5.88 17.44 10.26
N GLY A 180 -6.72 16.43 9.96
CA GLY A 180 -6.30 15.03 9.89
C GLY A 180 -5.19 14.79 8.87
N TYR A 181 -5.40 15.21 7.61
CA TYR A 181 -4.39 15.07 6.55
C TYR A 181 -3.16 15.96 6.79
N GLY A 182 -3.32 17.13 7.40
CA GLY A 182 -2.20 18.01 7.78
C GLY A 182 -1.27 17.36 8.80
N ILE A 183 -1.82 16.77 9.86
CA ILE A 183 -1.04 16.04 10.87
C ILE A 183 -0.37 14.79 10.26
N ALA A 184 -1.10 14.02 9.44
CA ALA A 184 -0.53 12.87 8.73
C ALA A 184 0.63 13.27 7.79
N GLY A 185 0.51 14.41 7.11
CA GLY A 185 1.56 14.98 6.27
C GLY A 185 2.81 15.39 7.05
N LEU A 186 2.65 16.03 8.22
CA LEU A 186 3.75 16.39 9.10
C LEU A 186 4.46 15.16 9.70
N LEU A 187 3.71 14.10 10.03
CA LEU A 187 4.27 12.86 10.58
C LEU A 187 4.90 11.95 9.50
N ARG A 188 4.71 12.22 8.20
CA ARG A 188 5.18 11.37 7.08
C ARG A 188 6.63 10.91 7.23
N ASP A 189 7.54 11.82 7.57
CA ASP A 189 8.97 11.50 7.65
C ASP A 189 9.30 10.58 8.84
N ILE A 190 8.43 10.54 9.87
CA ILE A 190 8.52 9.62 11.02
C ILE A 190 7.81 8.29 10.70
N ILE A 191 6.72 8.29 9.93
CA ILE A 191 5.84 7.11 9.75
C ILE A 191 6.01 6.37 8.41
N VAL A 192 6.80 6.89 7.47
CA VAL A 192 7.00 6.27 6.13
C VAL A 192 8.47 5.99 5.81
N ARG A 193 9.43 6.73 6.39
CA ARG A 193 10.87 6.57 6.06
C ARG A 193 11.66 5.57 6.91
N PRO A 194 11.37 5.34 8.21
CA PRO A 194 12.16 4.38 8.99
C PRO A 194 11.94 2.95 8.50
N THR A 195 13.02 2.27 8.12
CA THR A 195 13.00 0.90 7.55
C THR A 195 12.19 -0.09 8.39
N LYS A 196 12.19 0.08 9.72
CA LYS A 196 11.53 -0.82 10.68
C LYS A 196 10.01 -0.63 10.81
N MET A 197 9.37 0.27 10.05
CA MET A 197 7.91 0.44 10.10
C MET A 197 7.23 0.08 8.78
N LEU A 198 6.92 -1.21 8.65
CA LEU A 198 6.13 -1.78 7.56
C LEU A 198 4.64 -1.46 7.65
N TRP A 199 4.00 -1.37 6.48
CA TRP A 199 2.55 -1.18 6.34
C TRP A 199 1.91 -2.39 5.62
N PRO A 200 1.73 -3.54 6.31
CA PRO A 200 1.35 -4.80 5.66
C PRO A 200 0.02 -4.73 4.89
N MET A 201 -0.90 -3.86 5.31
CA MET A 201 -2.20 -3.68 4.65
C MET A 201 -2.12 -3.00 3.27
N THR A 202 -1.04 -2.27 2.95
CA THR A 202 -0.91 -1.60 1.64
C THR A 202 -0.17 -2.45 0.61
N LEU A 203 0.67 -3.40 1.05
CA LEU A 203 1.49 -4.25 0.16
C LEU A 203 0.68 -4.98 -0.93
N PRO A 204 -0.51 -5.57 -0.65
CA PRO A 204 -1.30 -6.25 -1.68
C PRO A 204 -1.80 -5.30 -2.78
N ILE A 205 -2.07 -4.03 -2.43
CA ILE A 205 -2.53 -3.02 -3.40
C ILE A 205 -1.36 -2.51 -4.23
N SER A 206 -0.19 -2.28 -3.62
CA SER A 206 1.04 -1.91 -4.35
C SER A 206 1.46 -3.00 -5.35
N SER A 207 1.48 -4.27 -4.92
CA SER A 207 1.82 -5.41 -5.78
C SER A 207 0.80 -5.61 -6.91
N LEU A 208 -0.50 -5.43 -6.65
CA LEU A 208 -1.55 -5.45 -7.68
C LEU A 208 -1.37 -4.32 -8.72
N LEU A 209 -1.15 -3.09 -8.26
CA LEU A 209 -0.90 -1.92 -9.11
C LEU A 209 0.31 -2.13 -10.03
N GLU A 210 1.39 -2.68 -9.47
CA GLU A 210 2.63 -2.98 -10.18
C GLU A 210 2.43 -4.08 -11.23
N SER A 211 1.87 -5.23 -10.83
CA SER A 211 1.56 -6.35 -11.72
C SER A 211 0.71 -5.92 -12.92
N LEU A 212 -0.31 -5.10 -12.68
CA LEU A 212 -1.24 -4.63 -13.70
C LEU A 212 -0.59 -3.70 -14.74
N HIS A 213 0.51 -3.03 -14.39
CA HIS A 213 1.30 -2.21 -15.32
C HIS A 213 2.47 -2.96 -15.96
N LYS A 214 3.20 -3.80 -15.21
CA LYS A 214 4.30 -4.65 -15.74
C LYS A 214 3.84 -5.55 -16.88
N ASN A 215 2.68 -6.20 -16.72
CA ASN A 215 2.10 -7.08 -17.74
C ASN A 215 1.89 -6.38 -19.10
N LYS A 216 1.66 -5.06 -19.12
CA LYS A 216 1.36 -4.30 -20.35
C LYS A 216 2.50 -4.29 -21.39
N GLN A 217 3.75 -4.50 -20.96
CA GLN A 217 4.88 -4.70 -21.88
C GLN A 217 4.97 -6.18 -22.33
N GLN A 218 4.94 -7.11 -21.37
CA GLN A 218 5.10 -8.55 -21.65
C GLN A 218 3.95 -9.12 -22.50
N SER A 219 2.70 -8.74 -22.24
CA SER A 219 1.55 -9.15 -23.07
C SER A 219 1.66 -8.64 -24.50
N LYS A 220 2.21 -7.44 -24.73
CA LYS A 220 2.46 -6.92 -26.09
C LYS A 220 3.58 -7.67 -26.82
N ALA A 221 4.59 -8.15 -26.09
CA ALA A 221 5.60 -9.03 -26.65
C ALA A 221 5.01 -10.40 -27.03
N ARG A 222 4.19 -11.01 -26.15
CA ARG A 222 3.52 -12.30 -26.39
C ARG A 222 2.38 -12.24 -27.43
N LEU A 223 1.84 -11.06 -27.72
CA LEU A 223 0.82 -10.84 -28.78
C LEU A 223 1.43 -10.51 -30.16
N LYS A 224 2.76 -10.50 -30.32
CA LYS A 224 3.41 -10.57 -31.63
C LYS A 224 3.55 -12.04 -32.04
N VAL A 225 2.56 -12.51 -32.79
CA VAL A 225 2.55 -13.77 -33.54
C VAL A 225 2.27 -13.45 -35.00
#